data_AF-A0A848NLK8-F1
#
_entry.id   AF-A0A848NLK8-F1
#
_cell.length_a   1.000
_cell.length_b   1.000
_cell.length_c   1.000
_cell.angle_alpha   90.00
_cell.angle_beta   90.00
_cell.angle_gamma   90.00
#
_symmetry.space_group_name_H-M   'P 1'
#
loop_
_entity.id
_entity.type
_entity.pdbx_description
1 polymer ?
#
loop_
_entity_poly.entity_id
_entity_poly.type
_entity_poly.pdbx_seq_one_letter_code
_entity_poly.pdbx_strand_id
1 'polypeptide(L)'
;MKAGAIVIVGAGQAGGWAAATLRGRGYAGRIVLLGDEPHAPYERPPLSKAVLGGQAAPESTELFSLERLAELDITFRPGVAATRLWPERHQVETSTGAVLDYDKLILCTGGRPIVPALPGADAAVVHVLRTRDDALRLRARLGPGRRIVIAGGGWIGLEVAATARQAGCATTVLEQAPRLCARSVPPGVSAHLAALHAGQGVALRLNASLRAVHARPEGGCVVELADGSRLEADAVVLGVGMQANDALAREAGIACERGVLVDEYCRTSAPDVLAAGDVAVAAPAGGGPIRLESWQNAQDQGAAAALSALDAGQPYQPSGAGGSERYGAMGQIAGLPGRGARE
;
A
#
# COMPACT_ATOMS: atom_id res chain seq x y z
N MET A 1 -33.28 -4.46 -2.70
CA MET A 1 -32.97 -3.03 -2.44
C MET A 1 -33.55 -2.16 -3.54
N LYS A 2 -34.03 -0.94 -3.22
CA LYS A 2 -34.25 0.10 -4.25
C LYS A 2 -32.87 0.45 -4.86
N ALA A 3 -32.82 0.74 -6.16
CA ALA A 3 -31.58 1.06 -6.85
C ALA A 3 -31.06 2.45 -6.39
N GLY A 4 -30.23 2.44 -5.35
CA GLY A 4 -29.58 3.61 -4.76
C GLY A 4 -28.22 3.96 -5.39
N ALA A 5 -27.41 4.74 -4.69
CA ALA A 5 -26.03 5.04 -5.04
C ALA A 5 -25.05 4.38 -4.05
N ILE A 6 -24.02 3.71 -4.57
CA ILE A 6 -22.89 3.23 -3.78
C ILE A 6 -21.66 4.03 -4.15
N VAL A 7 -21.02 4.65 -3.16
CA VAL A 7 -19.78 5.41 -3.34
C VAL A 7 -18.60 4.62 -2.78
N ILE A 8 -17.55 4.45 -3.57
CA ILE A 8 -16.31 3.79 -3.17
C ILE A 8 -15.20 4.83 -3.14
N VAL A 9 -14.56 4.99 -1.98
CA VAL A 9 -13.48 5.96 -1.77
C VAL A 9 -12.14 5.24 -1.82
N GLY A 10 -11.38 5.43 -2.90
CA GLY A 10 -10.07 4.83 -3.13
C GLY A 10 -10.10 3.84 -4.28
N ALA A 11 -9.38 4.15 -5.36
CA ALA A 11 -9.35 3.38 -6.60
C ALA A 11 -8.16 2.41 -6.70
N GLY A 12 -7.72 1.83 -5.58
CA GLY A 12 -6.70 0.77 -5.56
C GLY A 12 -7.31 -0.64 -5.75
N GLN A 13 -6.52 -1.68 -5.42
CA GLN A 13 -6.96 -3.09 -5.46
C GLN A 13 -8.33 -3.31 -4.81
N ALA A 14 -8.52 -2.84 -3.58
CA ALA A 14 -9.76 -3.06 -2.84
C ALA A 14 -10.96 -2.37 -3.49
N GLY A 15 -10.82 -1.10 -3.89
CA GLY A 15 -11.92 -0.36 -4.49
C GLY A 15 -12.28 -0.81 -5.90
N GLY A 16 -11.27 -1.15 -6.71
CA GLY A 16 -11.48 -1.72 -8.04
C GLY A 16 -12.27 -3.03 -7.97
N TRP A 17 -11.87 -3.95 -7.09
CA TRP A 17 -12.57 -5.22 -6.90
C TRP A 17 -13.93 -5.07 -6.22
N ALA A 18 -14.09 -4.11 -5.31
CA ALA A 18 -15.40 -3.78 -4.76
C ALA A 18 -16.37 -3.32 -5.88
N ALA A 19 -15.95 -2.38 -6.72
CA ALA A 19 -16.77 -1.86 -7.81
C ALA A 19 -17.15 -2.95 -8.83
N ALA A 20 -16.16 -3.75 -9.26
CA ALA A 20 -16.38 -4.87 -10.17
C ALA A 20 -17.30 -5.94 -9.55
N THR A 21 -17.17 -6.22 -8.25
CA THR A 21 -18.02 -7.19 -7.55
C THR A 21 -19.47 -6.71 -7.48
N LEU A 22 -19.72 -5.44 -7.13
CA LEU A 22 -21.07 -4.87 -7.10
C LEU A 22 -21.78 -5.06 -8.44
N ARG A 23 -21.11 -4.73 -9.55
CA ARG A 23 -21.65 -4.91 -10.91
C ARG A 23 -21.81 -6.38 -11.28
N GLY A 24 -20.80 -7.21 -11.03
CA GLY A 24 -20.85 -8.64 -11.30
C GLY A 24 -21.96 -9.38 -10.53
N ARG A 25 -22.42 -8.82 -9.40
CA ARG A 25 -23.55 -9.34 -8.62
C ARG A 25 -24.91 -8.74 -9.01
N GLY A 26 -24.97 -8.00 -10.11
CA GLY A 26 -26.21 -7.48 -10.67
C GLY A 26 -26.76 -6.24 -9.97
N TYR A 27 -25.94 -5.50 -9.22
CA TYR A 27 -26.37 -4.22 -8.68
C TYR A 27 -26.67 -3.24 -9.81
N ALA A 28 -27.94 -2.84 -9.94
CA ALA A 28 -28.42 -1.94 -10.99
C ALA A 28 -28.43 -0.46 -10.58
N GLY A 29 -28.06 -0.13 -9.34
CA GLY A 29 -27.96 1.25 -8.86
C GLY A 29 -26.73 1.97 -9.39
N ARG A 30 -26.52 3.22 -8.97
CA ARG A 30 -25.34 4.01 -9.37
C ARG A 30 -24.12 3.55 -8.58
N ILE A 31 -22.97 3.38 -9.24
CA ILE A 31 -21.68 3.15 -8.56
C ILE A 31 -20.74 4.29 -8.93
N VAL A 32 -20.19 4.95 -7.92
CA VAL A 32 -19.17 5.98 -8.08
C VAL A 32 -17.88 5.52 -7.44
N LEU A 33 -16.81 5.44 -8.23
CA LEU A 33 -15.47 5.10 -7.76
C LEU A 33 -14.60 6.38 -7.75
N LEU A 34 -14.20 6.82 -6.58
CA LEU A 34 -13.31 7.97 -6.40
C LEU A 34 -11.86 7.49 -6.26
N GLY A 35 -10.94 8.10 -7.01
CA GLY A 35 -9.50 7.88 -6.87
C GLY A 35 -8.77 9.21 -6.79
N ASP A 36 -7.93 9.40 -5.77
CA ASP A 36 -7.07 10.57 -5.61
C ASP A 36 -5.88 10.56 -6.58
N GLU A 37 -5.48 9.40 -7.08
CA GLU A 37 -4.53 9.26 -8.19
C GLU A 37 -5.22 9.49 -9.55
N PRO A 38 -4.53 10.06 -10.56
CA PRO A 38 -5.09 10.33 -11.88
C PRO A 38 -5.16 9.10 -12.81
N HIS A 39 -4.91 7.91 -12.26
CA HIS A 39 -4.73 6.67 -13.01
C HIS A 39 -5.94 5.72 -12.80
N ALA A 40 -6.25 4.90 -13.80
CA ALA A 40 -7.20 3.80 -13.63
C ALA A 40 -6.75 2.83 -12.51
N PRO A 41 -7.66 2.09 -11.84
CA PRO A 41 -7.29 1.16 -10.79
C PRO A 41 -6.21 0.17 -11.21
N TYR A 42 -5.22 -0.06 -10.35
CA TYR A 42 -4.04 -0.83 -10.72
C TYR A 42 -3.37 -1.61 -9.58
N GLU A 43 -2.58 -2.61 -9.96
CA GLU A 43 -1.77 -3.43 -9.09
C GLU A 43 -0.48 -2.75 -8.67
N ARG A 44 -0.25 -2.65 -7.36
CA ARG A 44 0.99 -2.09 -6.80
C ARG A 44 2.19 -3.05 -6.76
N PRO A 45 2.07 -4.39 -6.68
CA PRO A 45 3.23 -5.28 -6.60
C PRO A 45 4.28 -5.15 -7.73
N PRO A 46 3.92 -4.87 -9.00
CA PRO A 46 4.91 -4.66 -10.05
C PRO A 46 5.72 -3.36 -9.90
N LEU A 47 5.25 -2.39 -9.10
CA LEU A 47 5.88 -1.07 -8.94
C LEU A 47 7.27 -1.11 -8.31
N SER A 48 7.62 -2.13 -7.54
CA SER A 48 8.97 -2.34 -6.97
C SER A 48 9.83 -3.28 -7.81
N LYS A 49 9.27 -3.84 -8.89
CA LYS A 49 9.85 -4.92 -9.70
C LYS A 49 9.94 -4.47 -11.16
N ALA A 50 9.17 -5.10 -12.05
CA ALA A 50 9.22 -4.91 -13.50
C ALA A 50 8.96 -3.46 -13.94
N VAL A 51 8.11 -2.71 -13.25
CA VAL A 51 7.86 -1.30 -13.60
C VAL A 51 9.06 -0.42 -13.21
N LEU A 52 9.57 -0.61 -11.98
CA LEU A 52 10.73 0.14 -11.48
C LEU A 52 12.00 -0.19 -12.27
N GLY A 53 12.20 -1.45 -12.65
CA GLY A 53 13.35 -1.87 -13.46
C GLY A 53 13.19 -1.56 -14.95
N GLY A 54 12.04 -1.06 -15.39
CA GLY A 54 11.77 -0.69 -16.78
C GLY A 54 11.47 -1.86 -17.72
N GLN A 55 11.23 -3.06 -17.20
CA GLN A 55 10.85 -4.24 -17.98
C GLN A 55 9.36 -4.27 -18.34
N ALA A 56 8.52 -3.51 -17.64
CA ALA A 56 7.09 -3.39 -17.90
C ALA A 56 6.65 -1.92 -17.94
N ALA A 57 5.68 -1.62 -18.80
CA ALA A 57 5.02 -0.32 -18.84
C ALA A 57 4.10 -0.17 -17.59
N PRO A 58 4.03 1.00 -16.94
CA PRO A 58 3.15 1.22 -15.78
C PRO A 58 1.68 0.83 -16.06
N GLU A 59 1.20 1.05 -17.27
CA GLU A 59 -0.15 0.78 -17.75
C GLU A 59 -0.46 -0.73 -17.74
N SER A 60 0.55 -1.59 -17.83
CA SER A 60 0.36 -3.05 -17.74
C SER A 60 -0.09 -3.51 -16.35
N THR A 61 -0.11 -2.61 -15.36
CA THR A 61 -0.59 -2.89 -14.00
C THR A 61 -2.08 -2.61 -13.82
N GLU A 62 -2.78 -2.08 -14.84
CA GLU A 62 -4.21 -1.77 -14.72
C GLU A 62 -5.03 -3.01 -14.41
N LEU A 63 -5.84 -2.93 -13.36
CA LEU A 63 -6.82 -3.95 -12.99
C LEU A 63 -7.99 -3.95 -13.97
N PHE A 64 -8.45 -2.74 -14.31
CA PHE A 64 -9.53 -2.49 -15.24
C PHE A 64 -9.18 -1.24 -16.04
N SER A 65 -9.26 -1.32 -17.37
CA SER A 65 -9.10 -0.14 -18.22
C SER A 65 -10.28 0.81 -18.02
N LEU A 66 -10.13 2.06 -18.47
CA LEU A 66 -11.21 3.06 -18.43
C LEU A 66 -12.42 2.61 -19.25
N GLU A 67 -12.19 1.98 -20.40
CA GLU A 67 -13.23 1.40 -21.24
C GLU A 67 -13.98 0.31 -20.48
N ARG A 68 -13.26 -0.57 -19.77
CA ARG A 68 -13.88 -1.64 -19.00
C ARG A 68 -14.74 -1.11 -17.86
N LEU A 69 -14.31 -0.05 -17.18
CA LEU A 69 -15.11 0.60 -16.14
C LEU A 69 -16.39 1.21 -16.73
N ALA A 70 -16.31 1.80 -17.92
CA ALA A 70 -17.48 2.33 -18.62
C ALA A 70 -18.46 1.23 -19.07
N GLU A 71 -17.96 0.10 -19.59
CA GLU A 71 -18.77 -1.08 -19.92
C GLU A 71 -19.52 -1.66 -18.70
N LEU A 72 -18.90 -1.55 -17.53
CA LEU A 72 -19.50 -1.97 -16.26
C LEU A 72 -20.45 -0.90 -15.69
N ASP A 73 -20.69 0.22 -16.38
CA ASP A 73 -21.47 1.36 -15.88
C ASP A 73 -20.97 1.84 -14.50
N ILE A 74 -19.65 1.92 -14.33
CA ILE A 74 -19.00 2.45 -13.13
C ILE A 74 -18.58 3.89 -13.41
N THR A 75 -19.13 4.84 -12.66
CA THR A 75 -18.71 6.24 -12.75
C THR A 75 -17.38 6.41 -12.01
N PHE A 76 -16.26 6.30 -12.75
CA PHE A 76 -14.93 6.54 -12.20
C PHE A 76 -14.55 8.02 -12.25
N ARG A 77 -13.96 8.54 -11.16
CA ARG A 77 -13.46 9.91 -11.05
C ARG A 77 -11.97 9.90 -10.68
N PRO A 78 -11.05 9.88 -11.66
CA PRO A 78 -9.62 9.96 -11.42
C PRO A 78 -9.19 11.33 -10.91
N GLY A 79 -8.18 11.39 -10.05
CA GLY A 79 -7.68 12.63 -9.46
C GLY A 79 -8.66 13.35 -8.52
N VAL A 80 -9.73 12.69 -8.09
CA VAL A 80 -10.76 13.25 -7.20
C VAL A 80 -10.71 12.53 -5.86
N ALA A 81 -10.08 13.17 -4.87
CA ALA A 81 -10.09 12.71 -3.48
C ALA A 81 -11.44 12.99 -2.79
N ALA A 82 -11.83 12.13 -1.84
CA ALA A 82 -12.84 12.46 -0.84
C ALA A 82 -12.18 13.23 0.31
N THR A 83 -12.76 14.36 0.70
CA THR A 83 -12.17 15.30 1.66
C THR A 83 -12.95 15.38 2.96
N ARG A 84 -14.24 15.07 2.95
CA ARG A 84 -15.07 15.07 4.15
C ARG A 84 -16.21 14.07 4.04
N LEU A 85 -16.54 13.42 5.14
CA LEU A 85 -17.61 12.43 5.22
C LEU A 85 -18.58 12.83 6.34
N TRP A 86 -19.88 12.81 6.03
CA TRP A 86 -20.98 13.03 6.96
C TRP A 86 -21.86 11.77 7.00
N PRO A 87 -21.55 10.80 7.88
CA PRO A 87 -22.30 9.55 7.94
C PRO A 87 -23.79 9.75 8.27
N GLU A 88 -24.12 10.76 9.06
CA GLU A 88 -25.48 11.06 9.49
C GLU A 88 -26.37 11.64 8.38
N ARG A 89 -25.74 12.16 7.32
CA ARG A 89 -26.43 12.72 6.13
C ARG A 89 -26.29 11.84 4.91
N HIS A 90 -25.54 10.75 5.03
CA HIS A 90 -25.09 9.90 3.94
C HIS A 90 -24.45 10.70 2.79
N GLN A 91 -23.53 11.60 3.13
CA GLN A 91 -22.88 12.50 2.18
C GLN A 91 -21.35 12.43 2.26
N VAL A 92 -20.69 12.52 1.11
CA VAL A 92 -19.24 12.68 1.01
C VAL A 92 -18.89 13.88 0.13
N GLU A 93 -18.05 14.77 0.63
CA GLU A 93 -17.46 15.87 -0.10
C GLU A 93 -16.20 15.41 -0.84
N THR A 94 -16.02 15.94 -2.03
CA THR A 94 -14.84 15.69 -2.86
C THR A 94 -13.97 16.93 -2.97
N SER A 95 -12.71 16.72 -3.34
CA SER A 95 -11.71 17.77 -3.60
C SER A 95 -12.12 18.80 -4.66
N THR A 96 -13.13 18.52 -5.48
CA THR A 96 -13.70 19.49 -6.44
C THR A 96 -14.80 20.38 -5.82
N GLY A 97 -15.12 20.18 -4.54
CA GLY A 97 -16.24 20.83 -3.84
C GLY A 97 -17.60 20.17 -4.10
N ALA A 98 -17.67 19.12 -4.93
CA ALA A 98 -18.92 18.40 -5.14
C ALA A 98 -19.25 17.51 -3.94
N VAL A 99 -20.52 17.52 -3.52
CA VAL A 99 -21.08 16.63 -2.50
C VAL A 99 -21.86 15.52 -3.18
N LEU A 100 -21.60 14.27 -2.78
CA LEU A 100 -22.26 13.08 -3.29
C LEU A 100 -23.09 12.43 -2.20
N ASP A 101 -24.37 12.23 -2.46
CA ASP A 101 -25.23 11.38 -1.64
C ASP A 101 -24.94 9.90 -1.92
N TYR A 102 -25.06 9.07 -0.90
CA TYR A 102 -24.91 7.62 -1.00
C TYR A 102 -25.99 6.89 -0.20
N ASP A 103 -26.27 5.64 -0.57
CA ASP A 103 -27.02 4.68 0.23
C ASP A 103 -26.08 3.73 0.97
N LYS A 104 -24.91 3.43 0.37
CA LYS A 104 -23.78 2.76 1.02
C LYS A 104 -22.47 3.43 0.61
N LEU A 105 -21.51 3.45 1.52
CA LEU A 105 -20.15 3.94 1.24
C LEU A 105 -19.11 2.89 1.62
N ILE A 106 -18.09 2.68 0.78
CA ILE A 106 -16.98 1.76 1.05
C ILE A 106 -15.66 2.53 1.06
N LEU A 107 -14.98 2.55 2.21
CA LEU A 107 -13.65 3.15 2.40
C LEU A 107 -12.56 2.16 1.99
N CYS A 108 -11.94 2.42 0.84
CA CYS A 108 -10.82 1.67 0.26
C CYS A 108 -9.56 2.55 0.12
N THR A 109 -9.36 3.49 1.04
CA THR A 109 -8.31 4.53 0.99
C THR A 109 -6.89 3.99 1.19
N GLY A 110 -6.76 2.72 1.59
CA GLY A 110 -5.49 2.03 1.75
C GLY A 110 -4.57 2.70 2.79
N GLY A 111 -3.31 2.92 2.40
CA GLY A 111 -2.31 3.54 3.25
C GLY A 111 -1.25 4.28 2.45
N ARG A 112 -0.43 5.05 3.17
CA ARG A 112 0.68 5.85 2.67
C ARG A 112 2.00 5.43 3.34
N PRO A 113 3.15 5.56 2.65
CA PRO A 113 4.46 5.34 3.27
C PRO A 113 4.68 6.25 4.47
N ILE A 114 5.34 5.73 5.50
CA ILE A 114 5.80 6.54 6.63
C ILE A 114 7.04 7.32 6.17
N VAL A 115 6.98 8.65 6.29
CA VAL A 115 8.13 9.54 6.16
C VAL A 115 8.53 9.97 7.58
N PRO A 116 9.67 9.51 8.12
CA PRO A 116 10.12 9.90 9.45
C PRO A 116 10.37 11.40 9.54
N ALA A 117 10.05 12.00 10.69
CA ALA A 117 10.40 13.37 11.00
C ALA A 117 11.90 13.47 11.31
N LEU A 118 12.73 13.53 10.26
CA LEU A 118 14.18 13.71 10.37
C LEU A 118 14.66 14.80 9.40
N PRO A 119 15.80 15.46 9.69
CA PRO A 119 16.34 16.50 8.81
C PRO A 119 16.60 15.97 7.40
N GLY A 120 16.03 16.67 6.40
CA GLY A 120 16.18 16.36 4.98
C GLY A 120 15.35 15.18 4.46
N ALA A 121 14.41 14.65 5.24
CA ALA A 121 13.49 13.60 4.79
C ALA A 121 12.59 14.02 3.60
N ASP A 122 12.41 15.32 3.41
CA ASP A 122 11.63 15.97 2.37
C ASP A 122 12.48 16.42 1.16
N ALA A 123 13.79 16.18 1.18
CA ALA A 123 14.67 16.55 0.08
C ALA A 123 14.33 15.78 -1.21
N ALA A 124 14.52 16.41 -2.37
CA ALA A 124 14.18 15.83 -3.69
C ALA A 124 14.99 14.57 -4.10
N VAL A 125 16.02 14.22 -3.32
CA VAL A 125 16.83 13.00 -3.42
C VAL A 125 16.27 11.86 -2.57
N VAL A 126 15.27 12.13 -1.74
CA VAL A 126 14.57 11.15 -0.91
C VAL A 126 13.30 10.72 -1.62
N HIS A 127 13.11 9.42 -1.70
CA HIS A 127 12.02 8.78 -2.41
C HIS A 127 11.26 7.84 -1.48
N VAL A 128 9.98 7.71 -1.73
CA VAL A 128 9.14 6.61 -1.23
C VAL A 128 8.71 5.77 -2.44
N LEU A 129 8.06 4.63 -2.21
CA LEU A 129 7.47 3.84 -3.28
C LEU A 129 6.09 3.33 -2.87
N ARG A 130 5.04 3.93 -3.43
CA ARG A 130 3.65 3.47 -3.29
C ARG A 130 2.85 3.61 -4.57
N THR A 131 3.03 4.72 -5.28
CA THR A 131 2.27 5.09 -6.48
C THR A 131 3.04 4.80 -7.77
N ARG A 132 2.35 4.77 -8.92
CA ARG A 132 3.00 4.74 -10.25
C ARG A 132 4.00 5.88 -10.40
N ASP A 133 3.60 7.07 -9.98
CA ASP A 133 4.43 8.27 -10.08
C ASP A 133 5.69 8.17 -9.21
N ASP A 134 5.59 7.57 -8.02
CA ASP A 134 6.77 7.25 -7.20
C ASP A 134 7.73 6.30 -7.92
N ALA A 135 7.19 5.23 -8.51
CA ALA A 135 8.01 4.25 -9.23
C ALA A 135 8.75 4.89 -10.41
N LEU A 136 8.08 5.76 -11.17
CA LEU A 136 8.69 6.49 -12.28
C LEU A 136 9.75 7.50 -11.81
N ARG A 137 9.47 8.25 -10.74
CA ARG A 137 10.44 9.18 -10.13
C ARG A 137 11.67 8.44 -9.62
N LEU A 138 11.49 7.30 -8.94
CA LEU A 138 12.59 6.49 -8.43
C LEU A 138 13.38 5.83 -9.56
N ARG A 139 12.70 5.31 -10.59
CA ARG A 139 13.35 4.71 -11.78
C ARG A 139 14.33 5.67 -12.43
N ALA A 140 13.99 6.96 -12.52
CA ALA A 140 14.88 7.99 -13.06
C ALA A 140 16.19 8.19 -12.26
N ARG A 141 16.30 7.63 -11.05
CA ARG A 141 17.51 7.64 -10.23
C ARG A 141 18.35 6.37 -10.34
N LEU A 142 17.83 5.31 -10.96
CA LEU A 142 18.52 4.04 -11.06
C LEU A 142 19.38 3.99 -12.33
N GLY A 143 20.57 3.39 -12.22
CA GLY A 143 21.45 3.14 -13.34
C GLY A 143 22.89 2.79 -12.93
N PRO A 144 23.74 2.41 -13.89
CA PRO A 144 25.12 2.07 -13.62
C PRO A 144 25.87 3.18 -12.88
N GLY A 145 26.62 2.81 -11.83
CA GLY A 145 27.45 3.74 -11.06
C GLY A 145 26.71 4.61 -10.04
N ARG A 146 25.36 4.59 -10.03
CA ARG A 146 24.57 5.29 -9.02
C ARG A 146 24.61 4.59 -7.67
N ARG A 147 24.65 5.37 -6.59
CA ARG A 147 24.64 4.90 -5.21
C ARG A 147 23.25 5.09 -4.60
N ILE A 148 22.58 4.00 -4.26
CA ILE A 148 21.23 4.02 -3.69
C ILE A 148 21.29 3.51 -2.24
N VAL A 149 20.81 4.34 -1.31
CA VAL A 149 20.64 3.94 0.10
C VAL A 149 19.17 3.70 0.36
N ILE A 150 18.84 2.55 0.95
CA ILE A 150 17.47 2.16 1.27
C ILE A 150 17.35 2.05 2.78
N ALA A 151 16.48 2.84 3.39
CA ALA A 151 16.15 2.75 4.80
C ALA A 151 14.92 1.86 4.99
N GLY A 152 15.13 0.68 5.58
CA GLY A 152 14.12 -0.36 5.81
C GLY A 152 14.43 -1.65 5.04
N GLY A 153 14.67 -2.72 5.78
CA GLY A 153 14.93 -4.09 5.31
C GLY A 153 13.68 -4.97 5.31
N GLY A 154 12.50 -4.38 5.07
CA GLY A 154 11.24 -5.09 4.82
C GLY A 154 11.09 -5.48 3.34
N TRP A 155 9.96 -6.12 2.98
CA TRP A 155 9.70 -6.63 1.62
C TRP A 155 9.92 -5.59 0.52
N ILE A 156 9.30 -4.41 0.62
CA ILE A 156 9.44 -3.35 -0.39
C ILE A 156 10.88 -2.85 -0.48
N GLY A 157 11.54 -2.59 0.66
CA GLY A 157 12.93 -2.15 0.65
C GLY A 157 13.87 -3.16 -0.01
N LEU A 158 13.65 -4.45 0.24
CA LEU A 158 14.42 -5.53 -0.37
C LEU A 158 14.11 -5.72 -1.86
N GLU A 159 12.85 -5.56 -2.29
CA GLU A 159 12.49 -5.59 -3.71
C GLU A 159 13.14 -4.43 -4.47
N VAL A 160 13.07 -3.22 -3.92
CA VAL A 160 13.77 -2.05 -4.48
C VAL A 160 15.28 -2.29 -4.52
N ALA A 161 15.86 -2.89 -3.47
CA ALA A 161 17.29 -3.22 -3.44
C ALA A 161 17.68 -4.19 -4.57
N ALA A 162 16.84 -5.20 -4.83
CA ALA A 162 17.03 -6.14 -5.91
C ALA A 162 16.98 -5.44 -7.28
N THR A 163 15.95 -4.65 -7.52
CA THR A 163 15.76 -3.91 -8.77
C THR A 163 16.89 -2.91 -9.01
N ALA A 164 17.33 -2.17 -7.98
CA ALA A 164 18.46 -1.25 -8.07
C ALA A 164 19.77 -1.97 -8.42
N ARG A 165 20.03 -3.14 -7.83
CA ARG A 165 21.20 -3.96 -8.18
C ARG A 165 21.15 -4.46 -9.62
N GLN A 166 19.99 -4.94 -10.07
CA GLN A 166 19.78 -5.36 -11.46
C GLN A 166 19.97 -4.20 -12.46
N ALA A 167 19.65 -2.97 -12.05
CA ALA A 167 19.91 -1.74 -12.81
C ALA A 167 21.38 -1.26 -12.76
N GLY A 168 22.28 -1.98 -12.08
CA GLY A 168 23.71 -1.64 -11.99
C GLY A 168 24.08 -0.63 -10.90
N CYS A 169 23.18 -0.33 -9.97
CA CYS A 169 23.46 0.58 -8.85
C CYS A 169 24.33 -0.09 -7.79
N ALA A 170 25.18 0.69 -7.10
CA ALA A 170 25.73 0.32 -5.81
C ALA A 170 24.65 0.54 -4.73
N THR A 171 24.24 -0.52 -4.04
CA THR A 171 23.06 -0.49 -3.16
C THR A 171 23.44 -0.81 -1.71
N THR A 172 23.03 0.06 -0.78
CA THR A 172 23.13 -0.20 0.67
C THR A 172 21.73 -0.25 1.27
N VAL A 173 21.44 -1.27 2.08
CA VAL A 173 20.20 -1.36 2.87
C VAL A 173 20.53 -1.14 4.35
N LEU A 174 19.86 -0.18 4.97
CA LEU A 174 19.89 0.08 6.40
C LEU A 174 18.65 -0.56 7.03
N GLU A 175 18.83 -1.40 8.04
CA GLU A 175 17.74 -1.98 8.81
C GLU A 175 18.00 -1.72 10.30
N GLN A 176 17.00 -1.15 10.99
CA GLN A 176 17.10 -0.82 12.41
C GLN A 176 17.10 -2.09 13.27
N ALA A 177 16.41 -3.13 12.83
CA ALA A 177 16.37 -4.42 13.49
C ALA A 177 17.68 -5.22 13.30
N PRO A 178 17.93 -6.24 14.14
CA PRO A 178 19.07 -7.14 13.98
C PRO A 178 18.93 -8.11 12.80
N ARG A 179 17.78 -8.12 12.10
CA ARG A 179 17.53 -9.00 10.95
C ARG A 179 16.47 -8.42 10.00
N LEU A 180 16.58 -8.78 8.73
CA LEU A 180 15.63 -8.40 7.67
C LEU A 180 14.25 -9.01 7.92
N CYS A 181 13.19 -8.31 7.48
CA CYS A 181 11.80 -8.76 7.56
C CYS A 181 11.37 -9.31 8.94
N ALA A 182 11.95 -8.79 10.04
CA ALA A 182 11.80 -9.37 11.39
C ALA A 182 10.34 -9.51 11.85
N ARG A 183 9.46 -8.64 11.38
CA ARG A 183 8.02 -8.61 11.69
C ARG A 183 7.19 -9.63 10.91
N SER A 184 7.73 -10.20 9.83
CA SER A 184 6.96 -10.99 8.86
C SER A 184 7.41 -12.44 8.74
N VAL A 185 8.68 -12.75 9.06
CA VAL A 185 9.24 -14.09 8.83
C VAL A 185 10.10 -14.56 10.02
N PRO A 186 10.28 -15.87 10.20
CA PRO A 186 11.17 -16.40 11.24
C PRO A 186 12.66 -16.11 10.95
N PRO A 187 13.55 -16.28 11.95
CA PRO A 187 14.98 -15.97 11.81
C PRO A 187 15.67 -16.70 10.66
N GLY A 188 15.38 -17.98 10.44
CA GLY A 188 16.01 -18.77 9.35
C GLY A 188 15.72 -18.18 7.97
N VAL A 189 14.48 -17.76 7.71
CA VAL A 189 14.10 -17.08 6.47
C VAL A 189 14.78 -15.71 6.36
N SER A 190 14.92 -14.99 7.48
CA SER A 190 15.64 -13.70 7.50
C SER A 190 17.11 -13.85 7.11
N ALA A 191 17.78 -14.88 7.64
CA ALA A 191 19.17 -15.19 7.33
C ALA A 191 19.35 -15.58 5.85
N HIS A 192 18.42 -16.39 5.32
CA HIS A 192 18.41 -16.73 3.89
C HIS A 192 18.26 -15.49 3.00
N LEU A 193 17.32 -14.59 3.33
CA LEU A 193 17.15 -13.32 2.61
C LEU A 193 18.41 -12.46 2.67
N ALA A 194 19.07 -12.37 3.83
CA ALA A 194 20.30 -11.60 3.98
C ALA A 194 21.43 -12.17 3.11
N ALA A 195 21.62 -13.50 3.12
CA ALA A 195 22.60 -14.17 2.29
C ALA A 195 22.32 -13.96 0.79
N LEU A 196 21.05 -14.06 0.38
CA LEU A 196 20.63 -13.82 -1.00
C LEU A 196 20.98 -12.39 -1.46
N HIS A 197 20.61 -11.36 -0.70
CA HIS A 197 20.89 -9.97 -1.07
C HIS A 197 22.39 -9.65 -1.03
N ALA A 198 23.11 -10.13 -0.01
CA ALA A 198 24.55 -9.96 0.09
C ALA A 198 25.29 -10.63 -1.08
N GLY A 199 24.87 -11.85 -1.48
CA GLY A 199 25.40 -12.56 -2.64
C GLY A 199 25.18 -11.84 -3.97
N GLN A 200 24.19 -10.95 -4.05
CA GLN A 200 23.93 -10.07 -5.20
C GLN A 200 24.67 -8.71 -5.10
N GLY A 201 25.52 -8.53 -4.09
CA GLY A 201 26.32 -7.34 -3.86
C GLY A 201 25.59 -6.19 -3.17
N VAL A 202 24.49 -6.45 -2.47
CA VAL A 202 23.87 -5.46 -1.58
C VAL A 202 24.69 -5.34 -0.30
N ALA A 203 25.09 -4.12 0.06
CA ALA A 203 25.68 -3.86 1.37
C ALA A 203 24.58 -3.79 2.43
N LEU A 204 24.51 -4.80 3.30
CA LEU A 204 23.53 -4.83 4.40
C LEU A 204 24.15 -4.21 5.67
N ARG A 205 23.44 -3.24 6.25
CA ARG A 205 23.76 -2.61 7.55
C ARG A 205 22.59 -2.87 8.50
N LEU A 206 22.70 -3.90 9.31
CA LEU A 206 21.72 -4.23 10.35
C LEU A 206 22.03 -3.43 11.63
N ASN A 207 21.04 -3.25 12.49
CA ASN A 207 21.12 -2.36 13.66
C ASN A 207 21.53 -0.92 13.28
N ALA A 208 21.17 -0.48 12.08
CA ALA A 208 21.56 0.81 11.53
C ALA A 208 20.33 1.69 11.29
N SER A 209 20.33 2.90 11.85
CA SER A 209 19.23 3.84 11.74
C SER A 209 19.65 5.10 10.99
N LEU A 210 18.82 5.52 10.04
CA LEU A 210 18.93 6.81 9.36
C LEU A 210 18.67 7.94 10.37
N ARG A 211 19.56 8.93 10.43
CA ARG A 211 19.46 10.11 11.31
C ARG A 211 19.15 11.39 10.54
N ALA A 212 19.80 11.61 9.40
CA ALA A 212 19.58 12.78 8.56
C ALA A 212 19.99 12.51 7.10
N VAL A 213 19.43 13.28 6.17
CA VAL A 213 19.85 13.31 4.77
C VAL A 213 20.28 14.74 4.42
N HIS A 214 21.53 14.90 4.03
CA HIS A 214 22.10 16.20 3.68
C HIS A 214 22.25 16.28 2.16
N ALA A 215 21.29 16.90 1.47
CA ALA A 215 21.35 17.09 0.02
C ALA A 215 22.51 18.02 -0.38
N ARG A 216 23.14 17.73 -1.51
CA ARG A 216 24.26 18.52 -2.04
C ARG A 216 23.81 19.43 -3.19
N PRO A 217 24.34 20.66 -3.31
CA PRO A 217 24.02 21.57 -4.41
C PRO A 217 24.27 20.98 -5.80
N GLU A 218 25.34 20.19 -5.95
CA GLU A 218 25.75 19.53 -7.20
C GLU A 218 24.96 18.25 -7.53
N GLY A 219 24.04 17.84 -6.65
CA GLY A 219 23.27 16.60 -6.75
C GLY A 219 23.75 15.49 -5.81
N GLY A 220 22.84 14.57 -5.51
CA GLY A 220 23.06 13.53 -4.50
C GLY A 220 22.99 14.06 -3.07
N CYS A 221 23.48 13.25 -2.12
CA CYS A 221 23.42 13.54 -0.69
C CYS A 221 24.45 12.78 0.14
N VAL A 222 24.59 13.23 1.39
CA VAL A 222 25.22 12.47 2.47
C VAL A 222 24.13 11.97 3.41
N VAL A 223 24.07 10.66 3.58
CA VAL A 223 23.24 9.98 4.56
C VAL A 223 24.00 9.87 5.87
N GLU A 224 23.48 10.46 6.94
CA GLU A 224 24.00 10.36 8.29
C GLU A 224 23.24 9.30 9.07
N LEU A 225 23.98 8.42 9.74
CA LEU A 225 23.44 7.35 10.58
C LEU A 225 23.48 7.74 12.05
N ALA A 226 22.70 7.05 12.87
CA ALA A 226 22.61 7.31 14.30
C ALA A 226 23.93 7.12 15.06
N ASP A 227 24.83 6.28 14.55
CA ASP A 227 26.18 6.04 15.10
C ASP A 227 27.21 7.10 14.67
N GLY A 228 26.78 8.11 13.90
CA GLY A 228 27.63 9.19 13.38
C GLY A 228 28.34 8.84 12.06
N SER A 229 28.24 7.61 11.58
CA SER A 229 28.79 7.23 10.28
C SER A 229 28.02 7.90 9.13
N ARG A 230 28.69 8.04 7.97
CA ARG A 230 28.18 8.76 6.82
C ARG A 230 28.35 7.95 5.54
N LEU A 231 27.34 7.97 4.68
CA LEU A 231 27.34 7.32 3.37
C LEU A 231 27.03 8.33 2.28
N GLU A 232 27.74 8.26 1.15
CA GLU A 232 27.36 9.02 -0.04
C GLU A 232 26.30 8.29 -0.84
N ALA A 233 25.27 9.01 -1.29
CA ALA A 233 24.21 8.46 -2.11
C ALA A 233 23.74 9.45 -3.18
N ASP A 234 23.34 8.94 -4.33
CA ASP A 234 22.61 9.69 -5.35
C ASP A 234 21.13 9.83 -5.01
N ALA A 235 20.56 8.81 -4.34
CA ALA A 235 19.18 8.81 -3.87
C ALA A 235 19.02 7.95 -2.61
N VAL A 236 18.01 8.30 -1.80
CA VAL A 236 17.59 7.57 -0.61
C VAL A 236 16.17 7.07 -0.81
N VAL A 237 15.88 5.82 -0.45
CA VAL A 237 14.53 5.25 -0.47
C VAL A 237 14.06 4.94 0.94
N LEU A 238 12.92 5.48 1.34
CA LEU A 238 12.29 5.22 2.63
C LEU A 238 11.28 4.07 2.49
N GLY A 239 11.63 2.91 3.03
CA GLY A 239 10.84 1.68 3.10
C GLY A 239 10.55 1.25 4.54
N VAL A 240 10.27 2.19 5.44
CA VAL A 240 10.21 1.98 6.90
C VAL A 240 8.83 1.56 7.43
N GLY A 241 7.84 1.40 6.55
CA GLY A 241 6.49 0.96 6.88
C GLY A 241 5.42 1.86 6.28
N MET A 242 4.16 1.53 6.53
CA MET A 242 3.01 2.31 6.09
C MET A 242 2.12 2.74 7.26
N GLN A 243 1.38 3.81 7.01
CA GLN A 243 0.29 4.30 7.84
C GLN A 243 -1.03 4.18 7.07
N ALA A 244 -2.09 3.71 7.73
CA ALA A 244 -3.43 3.70 7.14
C ALA A 244 -3.92 5.12 6.81
N ASN A 245 -4.67 5.25 5.72
CA ASN A 245 -5.34 6.50 5.33
C ASN A 245 -6.72 6.58 5.99
N ASP A 246 -6.74 6.60 7.32
CA ASP A 246 -7.95 6.55 8.17
C ASP A 246 -8.47 7.93 8.61
N ALA A 247 -7.82 9.02 8.17
CA ALA A 247 -8.18 10.39 8.57
C ALA A 247 -9.64 10.74 8.25
N LEU A 248 -10.10 10.45 7.03
CA LEU A 248 -11.48 10.68 6.60
C LEU A 248 -12.50 10.00 7.53
N ALA A 249 -12.22 8.77 7.95
CA ALA A 249 -13.09 8.03 8.85
C ALA A 249 -13.05 8.59 10.27
N ARG A 250 -11.85 8.86 10.79
CA ARG A 250 -11.64 9.39 12.14
C ARG A 250 -12.30 10.75 12.32
N GLU A 251 -12.14 11.64 11.35
CA GLU A 251 -12.77 12.97 11.35
C GLU A 251 -14.30 12.90 11.24
N ALA A 252 -14.82 11.84 10.60
CA ALA A 252 -16.25 11.53 10.55
C ALA A 252 -16.79 10.81 11.82
N GLY A 253 -15.96 10.63 12.85
CA GLY A 253 -16.34 9.96 14.10
C GLY A 253 -16.42 8.44 14.02
N ILE A 254 -15.88 7.82 12.96
CA ILE A 254 -15.80 6.36 12.82
C ILE A 254 -14.64 5.83 13.66
N ALA A 255 -14.89 4.71 14.37
CA ALA A 255 -13.91 4.09 15.24
C ALA A 255 -12.65 3.64 14.47
N CYS A 256 -11.49 4.11 14.90
CA CYS A 256 -10.21 3.81 14.27
C CYS A 256 -9.15 3.43 15.31
N GLU A 257 -8.34 2.40 15.01
CA GLU A 257 -7.17 2.02 15.79
C GLU A 257 -6.04 1.56 14.84
N ARG A 258 -5.19 2.51 14.42
CA ARG A 258 -4.17 2.31 13.37
C ARG A 258 -4.79 1.88 12.02
N GLY A 259 -5.98 2.38 11.73
CA GLY A 259 -6.84 1.98 10.60
C GLY A 259 -8.31 1.98 11.04
N VAL A 260 -9.23 1.82 10.09
CA VAL A 260 -10.68 1.83 10.34
C VAL A 260 -11.10 0.48 10.91
N LEU A 261 -11.70 0.46 12.10
CA LEU A 261 -12.18 -0.77 12.71
C LEU A 261 -13.40 -1.31 11.96
N VAL A 262 -13.38 -2.59 11.62
CA VAL A 262 -14.49 -3.28 10.97
C VAL A 262 -14.81 -4.62 11.63
N ASP A 263 -16.08 -4.98 11.56
CA ASP A 263 -16.53 -6.33 11.90
C ASP A 263 -16.25 -7.34 10.77
N GLU A 264 -16.65 -8.60 10.96
CA GLU A 264 -16.44 -9.67 9.98
C GLU A 264 -17.22 -9.47 8.67
N TYR A 265 -18.15 -8.53 8.61
CA TYR A 265 -18.87 -8.14 7.39
C TYR A 265 -18.30 -6.86 6.78
N CYS A 266 -17.11 -6.43 7.21
CA CYS A 266 -16.43 -5.21 6.77
C CYS A 266 -17.19 -3.92 7.13
N ARG A 267 -18.15 -3.96 8.06
CA ARG A 267 -18.95 -2.80 8.48
C ARG A 267 -18.18 -2.01 9.52
N THR A 268 -18.21 -0.68 9.40
CA THR A 268 -17.61 0.23 10.39
C THR A 268 -18.58 0.49 11.55
N SER A 269 -18.19 1.36 12.50
CA SER A 269 -19.08 1.83 13.56
C SER A 269 -20.19 2.77 13.07
N ALA A 270 -20.10 3.30 11.85
CA ALA A 270 -21.14 4.12 11.24
C ALA A 270 -22.08 3.26 10.37
N PRO A 271 -23.41 3.46 10.46
CA PRO A 271 -24.36 2.81 9.57
C PRO A 271 -24.01 3.06 8.11
N ASP A 272 -24.21 2.05 7.27
CA ASP A 272 -24.05 2.12 5.80
C ASP A 272 -22.63 2.46 5.31
N VAL A 273 -21.65 2.56 6.21
CA VAL A 273 -20.24 2.77 5.88
C VAL A 273 -19.45 1.49 6.16
N LEU A 274 -18.74 1.01 5.15
CA LEU A 274 -17.87 -0.16 5.18
C LEU A 274 -16.41 0.27 4.94
N ALA A 275 -15.45 -0.59 5.25
CA ALA A 275 -14.04 -0.38 4.90
C ALA A 275 -13.34 -1.69 4.50
N ALA A 276 -12.37 -1.59 3.58
CA ALA A 276 -11.65 -2.75 3.07
C ALA A 276 -10.21 -2.43 2.62
N GLY A 277 -9.34 -3.45 2.65
CA GLY A 277 -7.93 -3.37 2.25
C GLY A 277 -7.04 -2.81 3.35
N ASP A 278 -5.90 -2.22 2.97
CA ASP A 278 -4.85 -1.79 3.92
C ASP A 278 -5.32 -0.81 5.02
N VAL A 279 -6.45 -0.13 4.80
CA VAL A 279 -7.05 0.80 5.77
C VAL A 279 -7.83 0.06 6.86
N ALA A 280 -8.38 -1.12 6.57
CA ALA A 280 -9.32 -1.82 7.44
C ALA A 280 -8.60 -2.69 8.48
N VAL A 281 -9.06 -2.57 9.73
CA VAL A 281 -8.61 -3.36 10.88
C VAL A 281 -9.74 -4.29 11.26
N ALA A 282 -9.60 -5.58 10.95
CA ALA A 282 -10.57 -6.60 11.31
C ALA A 282 -10.27 -7.15 12.71
N ALA A 283 -11.29 -7.32 13.54
CA ALA A 283 -11.20 -7.99 14.83
C ALA A 283 -11.93 -9.34 14.79
N PRO A 284 -11.32 -10.41 14.24
CA PRO A 284 -11.99 -11.71 14.15
C PRO A 284 -12.32 -12.26 15.54
N ALA A 285 -13.45 -12.94 15.66
CA ALA A 285 -13.92 -13.53 16.90
C ALA A 285 -12.82 -14.39 17.57
N GLY A 286 -12.51 -14.11 18.84
CA GLY A 286 -11.48 -14.82 19.60
C GLY A 286 -10.03 -14.40 19.31
N GLY A 287 -9.80 -13.36 18.50
CA GLY A 287 -8.48 -12.81 18.21
C GLY A 287 -8.35 -11.32 18.51
N GLY A 288 -7.11 -10.82 18.55
CA GLY A 288 -6.84 -9.37 18.57
C GLY A 288 -7.03 -8.73 17.19
N PRO A 289 -7.09 -7.38 17.13
CA PRO A 289 -7.24 -6.63 15.88
C PRO A 289 -6.08 -6.94 14.92
N ILE A 290 -6.42 -7.17 13.65
CA ILE A 290 -5.48 -7.45 12.56
C ILE A 290 -5.72 -6.46 11.43
N ARG A 291 -4.64 -5.88 10.95
CA ARG A 291 -4.60 -5.13 9.70
C ARG A 291 -3.64 -5.82 8.75
N LEU A 292 -4.13 -6.23 7.58
CA LEU A 292 -3.33 -6.92 6.57
C LEU A 292 -3.03 -6.00 5.40
N GLU A 293 -1.74 -5.87 5.11
CA GLU A 293 -1.20 -5.08 3.99
C GLU A 293 -0.79 -6.04 2.86
N SER A 294 -1.73 -6.84 2.35
CA SER A 294 -1.48 -7.78 1.26
C SER A 294 -2.42 -7.57 0.09
N TRP A 295 -1.89 -7.81 -1.12
CA TRP A 295 -2.64 -7.71 -2.37
C TRP A 295 -3.89 -8.61 -2.37
N GLN A 296 -3.76 -9.86 -1.92
CA GLN A 296 -4.87 -10.81 -1.85
C GLN A 296 -5.92 -10.35 -0.83
N ASN A 297 -5.52 -9.90 0.36
CA ASN A 297 -6.45 -9.36 1.35
C ASN A 297 -7.24 -8.17 0.79
N ALA A 298 -6.56 -7.23 0.11
CA ALA A 298 -7.23 -6.08 -0.46
C ALA A 298 -8.30 -6.47 -1.49
N GLN A 299 -7.99 -7.43 -2.37
CA GLN A 299 -8.94 -7.97 -3.34
C GLN A 299 -10.13 -8.66 -2.67
N ASP A 300 -9.87 -9.62 -1.79
CA ASP A 300 -10.91 -10.45 -1.18
C ASP A 300 -11.79 -9.62 -0.24
N GLN A 301 -11.19 -8.75 0.58
CA GLN A 301 -11.93 -7.89 1.50
C GLN A 301 -12.71 -6.80 0.76
N GLY A 302 -12.20 -6.30 -0.38
CA GLY A 302 -12.95 -5.40 -1.26
C GLY A 302 -14.21 -6.05 -1.81
N ALA A 303 -14.10 -7.29 -2.30
CA ALA A 303 -15.25 -8.08 -2.73
C ALA A 303 -16.22 -8.40 -1.57
N ALA A 304 -15.71 -8.74 -0.39
CA ALA A 304 -16.52 -9.00 0.80
C ALA A 304 -17.32 -7.76 1.24
N ALA A 305 -16.70 -6.59 1.28
CA ALA A 305 -17.37 -5.33 1.58
C ALA A 305 -18.46 -4.99 0.54
N ALA A 306 -18.20 -5.24 -0.75
CA ALA A 306 -19.22 -5.09 -1.78
C ALA A 306 -20.43 -6.02 -1.55
N LEU A 307 -20.22 -7.28 -1.19
CA LEU A 307 -21.30 -8.21 -0.87
C LEU A 307 -22.10 -7.76 0.36
N SER A 308 -21.43 -7.27 1.40
CA SER A 308 -22.08 -6.71 2.58
C SER A 308 -22.88 -5.45 2.27
N ALA A 309 -22.39 -4.58 1.38
CA ALA A 309 -23.13 -3.42 0.89
C ALA A 309 -24.41 -3.83 0.12
N LEU A 310 -24.45 -5.04 -0.42
CA LEU A 310 -25.64 -5.63 -1.07
C LEU A 310 -26.56 -6.39 -0.12
N ASP A 311 -26.31 -6.34 1.20
CA ASP A 311 -26.97 -7.15 2.22
C ASP A 311 -26.86 -8.68 1.95
N ALA A 312 -25.81 -9.08 1.23
CA ALA A 312 -25.50 -10.46 0.84
C ALA A 312 -24.14 -10.93 1.39
N GLY A 313 -23.63 -10.21 2.40
CA GLY A 313 -22.32 -10.47 3.01
C GLY A 313 -22.26 -11.80 3.76
N GLN A 314 -21.09 -12.40 3.75
CA GLN A 314 -20.72 -13.51 4.62
C GLN A 314 -19.55 -13.09 5.52
N PRO A 315 -19.37 -13.68 6.71
CA PRO A 315 -18.19 -13.45 7.53
C PRO A 315 -16.89 -13.61 6.73
N TYR A 316 -16.16 -12.51 6.57
CA TYR A 316 -14.85 -12.49 5.94
C TYR A 316 -13.79 -13.00 6.91
N GLN A 317 -13.06 -14.03 6.50
CA GLN A 317 -11.93 -14.59 7.24
C GLN A 317 -10.65 -14.37 6.42
N PRO A 318 -9.74 -13.48 6.86
CA PRO A 318 -8.51 -13.24 6.12
C PRO A 318 -7.61 -14.48 6.11
N SER A 319 -7.20 -14.92 4.93
CA SER A 319 -6.31 -16.09 4.77
C SER A 319 -4.87 -15.86 5.24
N GLY A 320 -4.44 -14.59 5.33
CA GLY A 320 -3.06 -14.21 5.60
C GLY A 320 -2.08 -14.50 4.45
N ALA A 321 -2.58 -14.91 3.28
CA ALA A 321 -1.74 -15.27 2.14
C ALA A 321 -1.06 -14.05 1.50
N GLY A 322 0.17 -14.24 1.03
CA GLY A 322 0.95 -13.25 0.32
C GLY A 322 2.15 -13.85 -0.40
N GLY A 323 2.76 -13.07 -1.29
CA GLY A 323 3.94 -13.48 -2.05
C GLY A 323 4.85 -12.29 -2.39
N SER A 324 6.12 -12.59 -2.65
CA SER A 324 7.12 -11.62 -3.09
C SER A 324 8.19 -12.32 -3.91
N GLU A 325 8.55 -11.73 -5.04
CA GLU A 325 9.59 -12.24 -5.94
C GLU A 325 10.80 -11.30 -5.96
N ARG A 326 12.01 -11.85 -5.88
CA ARG A 326 13.29 -11.14 -5.99
C ARG A 326 14.32 -12.02 -6.69
N TYR A 327 15.05 -11.46 -7.66
CA TYR A 327 16.08 -12.18 -8.41
C TYR A 327 15.59 -13.48 -9.07
N GLY A 328 14.33 -13.53 -9.51
CA GLY A 328 13.70 -14.74 -10.06
C GLY A 328 13.35 -15.81 -9.01
N ALA A 329 13.59 -15.57 -7.72
CA ALA A 329 13.14 -16.42 -6.63
C ALA A 329 11.79 -15.94 -6.08
N MET A 330 10.81 -16.85 -6.00
CA MET A 330 9.48 -16.58 -5.44
C MET A 330 9.40 -17.04 -3.98
N GLY A 331 9.05 -16.13 -3.07
CA GLY A 331 8.68 -16.44 -1.70
C GLY A 331 7.17 -16.34 -1.52
N GLN A 332 6.54 -17.40 -0.97
CA GLN A 332 5.12 -17.43 -0.65
C GLN A 332 4.93 -17.59 0.86
N ILE A 333 3.93 -16.91 1.41
CA ILE A 333 3.52 -16.99 2.81
C ILE A 333 2.04 -17.32 2.83
N ALA A 334 1.66 -18.32 3.63
CA ALA A 334 0.28 -18.62 3.97
C ALA A 334 0.12 -18.58 5.49
N GLY A 335 -1.01 -18.03 5.96
CA GLY A 335 -1.30 -17.85 7.38
C GLY A 335 -0.66 -16.61 8.00
N LEU A 336 -0.74 -16.50 9.34
CA LEU A 336 -0.25 -15.35 10.11
C LEU A 336 0.96 -15.76 10.98
N PRO A 337 2.21 -15.54 10.54
CA PRO A 337 3.40 -16.04 11.22
C PRO A 337 3.54 -15.57 12.68
N GLY A 338 3.05 -14.36 12.99
CA GLY A 338 3.05 -13.82 14.35
C GLY A 338 2.14 -14.57 15.34
N ARG A 339 1.24 -15.44 14.86
CA ARG A 339 0.40 -16.31 15.70
C ARG A 339 1.00 -17.71 15.91
N GLY A 340 1.91 -18.15 15.03
CA GLY A 340 2.57 -19.45 15.13
C GLY A 340 3.80 -19.49 16.05
N ALA A 341 4.20 -18.36 16.64
CA ALA A 341 5.31 -18.29 17.60
C ALA A 341 4.85 -18.43 19.07
N ARG A 342 3.60 -18.88 19.29
CA ARG A 342 3.03 -19.20 20.60
C ARG A 342 2.68 -20.68 20.70
N GLU A 343 3.65 -21.54 20.36
CA GLU A 343 3.71 -22.94 20.79
C GLU A 343 5.14 -23.27 21.17
#